data_AF-A0AAV8FAZ6-F1
#
_entry.id   AF-A0AAV8FAZ6-F1
#
_cell.length_a   1.000
_cell.length_b   1.000
_cell.length_c   1.000
_cell.angle_alpha   90.00
_cell.angle_beta   90.00
_cell.angle_gamma   90.00
#
_symmetry.space_group_name_H-M   'P 1'
#
loop_
_entity.id
_entity.type
_entity.pdbx_description
1 polymer ?
#
loop_
_entity_poly.entity_id
_entity_poly.type
_entity_poly.pdbx_seq_one_letter_code
_entity_poly.pdbx_strand_id
1 'polypeptide(L)'
;MDSLTVVWSANIVFTTGEYNGSSLAILGPDDITKPVREVSIVGGSGYFRRAQGHILLKTVSVDFDTGDAEAEVDAYVHPWPAKK
;
A
#
# COMPACT_ATOMS: atom_id res chain seq x y z
N MET A 1 -5.46 23.30 8.33
CA MET A 1 -5.42 21.99 9.00
C MET A 1 -4.00 21.50 8.82
N ASP A 2 -3.22 21.44 9.90
CA ASP A 2 -1.75 21.35 9.80
C ASP A 2 -1.26 19.95 9.40
N SER A 3 -2.11 18.92 9.57
CA SER A 3 -2.04 17.62 8.92
C SER A 3 -3.33 16.85 9.21
N LEU A 4 -3.69 15.92 8.33
CA LEU A 4 -4.71 14.91 8.61
C LEU A 4 -4.08 13.55 8.29
N THR A 5 -3.67 12.83 9.33
CA THR A 5 -2.93 11.59 9.17
C THR A 5 -3.78 10.41 9.58
N VAL A 6 -3.88 9.42 8.70
CA VAL A 6 -4.44 8.10 9.01
C VAL A 6 -3.31 7.08 9.17
N VAL A 7 -3.60 5.95 9.83
CA VAL A 7 -2.65 4.84 9.95
C VAL A 7 -3.17 3.65 9.17
N TRP A 8 -2.38 3.17 8.22
CA TRP A 8 -2.65 1.93 7.53
C TRP A 8 -2.17 0.76 8.37
N SER A 9 -3.04 -0.25 8.53
CA SER A 9 -2.70 -1.58 9.01
C SER A 9 -3.57 -2.56 8.22
N ALA A 10 -3.12 -2.92 7.03
CA ALA A 10 -3.94 -3.61 6.04
C ALA A 10 -3.15 -4.64 5.24
N ASN A 11 -3.88 -5.54 4.57
CA ASN A 11 -3.35 -6.44 3.56
C ASN A 11 -3.95 -6.10 2.20
N ILE A 12 -3.10 -5.99 1.18
CA ILE A 12 -3.51 -5.99 -0.22
C ILE A 12 -3.50 -7.44 -0.69
N VAL A 13 -4.67 -7.99 -1.00
CA VAL A 13 -4.85 -9.41 -1.40
C VAL A 13 -5.14 -9.49 -2.89
N PHE A 14 -4.30 -10.23 -3.61
CA PHE A 14 -4.47 -10.47 -5.05
C PHE A 14 -5.42 -11.65 -5.26
N THR A 15 -6.49 -11.46 -6.02
CA THR A 15 -7.54 -12.49 -6.24
C THR A 15 -7.57 -13.05 -7.66
N THR A 16 -6.74 -12.53 -8.57
CA THR A 16 -6.63 -12.95 -9.97
C THR A 16 -5.18 -12.76 -10.48
N GLY A 17 -4.88 -13.23 -11.71
CA GLY A 17 -3.59 -13.05 -12.36
C GLY A 17 -2.45 -13.91 -11.79
N GLU A 18 -1.20 -13.54 -12.09
CA GLU A 18 0.02 -14.28 -11.73
C GLU A 18 0.20 -14.43 -10.20
N TYR A 19 -0.27 -13.43 -9.43
CA TYR A 19 -0.09 -13.37 -7.98
C TYR A 19 -1.31 -13.84 -7.18
N ASN A 20 -2.30 -14.46 -7.82
CA ASN A 20 -3.54 -14.89 -7.17
C ASN A 20 -3.28 -15.70 -5.87
N GLY A 21 -3.97 -15.33 -4.80
CA GLY A 21 -3.85 -15.93 -3.47
C GLY A 21 -2.67 -15.42 -2.64
N SER A 22 -1.84 -14.53 -3.19
CA SER A 22 -0.75 -13.86 -2.46
C SER A 22 -1.23 -12.53 -1.87
N SER A 23 -0.47 -12.00 -0.91
CA SER A 23 -0.76 -10.70 -0.31
C SER A 23 0.49 -9.91 0.06
N LEU A 24 0.34 -8.58 0.13
CA LEU A 24 1.30 -7.65 0.73
C LEU A 24 0.70 -7.11 2.03
N ALA A 25 1.51 -7.08 3.09
CA ALA A 25 1.14 -6.46 4.36
C ALA A 25 1.74 -5.05 4.43
N ILE A 26 0.89 -4.05 4.66
CA ILE A 26 1.30 -2.64 4.76
C ILE A 26 1.03 -2.09 6.15
N LEU A 27 1.96 -1.28 6.65
CA LEU A 27 1.85 -0.60 7.94
C LEU A 27 2.57 0.75 7.87
N GLY A 28 1.87 1.83 8.22
CA GLY A 28 2.49 3.14 8.30
C GLY A 28 1.50 4.30 8.32
N PRO A 29 1.99 5.51 8.64
CA PRO A 29 1.20 6.73 8.58
C PRO A 29 0.97 7.17 7.12
N ASP A 30 -0.17 7.81 6.88
CA ASP A 30 -0.57 8.36 5.59
C ASP A 30 -1.20 9.74 5.82
N ASP A 31 -0.42 10.78 5.52
CA ASP A 31 -0.85 12.18 5.64
C ASP A 31 -1.62 12.56 4.38
N ILE A 32 -2.95 12.50 4.43
CA ILE A 32 -3.83 12.64 3.26
C ILE A 32 -3.81 14.06 2.68
N THR A 33 -3.20 15.02 3.39
CA THR A 33 -2.99 16.38 2.89
C THR A 33 -1.86 16.47 1.86
N LYS A 34 -1.03 15.42 1.74
CA LYS A 34 0.08 15.35 0.78
C LYS A 34 -0.33 14.70 -0.55
N PRO A 35 0.21 15.16 -1.69
CA PRO A 35 -0.15 14.64 -3.00
C PRO A 35 0.36 13.21 -3.26
N VAL A 36 1.50 12.83 -2.67
CA VAL A 36 2.10 11.50 -2.75
C VAL A 36 2.55 11.08 -1.35
N ARG A 37 2.21 9.85 -0.96
CA ARG A 37 2.40 9.34 0.41
C ARG A 37 3.00 7.95 0.36
N GLU A 38 4.00 7.70 1.19
CA GLU A 38 4.69 6.41 1.26
C GLU A 38 4.18 5.61 2.47
N VAL A 39 3.85 4.35 2.25
CA VAL A 39 3.50 3.40 3.31
C VAL A 39 4.37 2.15 3.17
N SER A 40 4.96 1.67 4.26
CA SER A 40 5.89 0.55 4.22
C SER A 40 5.18 -0.78 3.96
N ILE A 41 5.77 -1.60 3.09
CA ILE A 41 5.47 -3.03 2.98
C ILE A 41 6.32 -3.75 4.02
N VAL A 42 5.67 -4.28 5.04
CA VAL A 42 6.32 -4.94 6.19
C VAL A 42 6.33 -6.47 6.08
N GLY A 43 5.70 -7.01 5.04
CA GLY A 43 5.67 -8.45 4.81
C GLY A 43 4.77 -8.84 3.63
N GLY A 44 4.57 -10.14 3.49
CA GLY A 44 3.65 -10.70 2.49
C GLY A 44 3.50 -12.20 2.62
N SER A 45 2.53 -12.75 1.90
CA SER A 45 2.20 -14.16 1.83
C SER A 45 2.30 -14.69 0.40
N GLY A 46 2.29 -16.02 0.23
CA GLY A 46 2.37 -16.65 -1.09
C GLY A 46 3.65 -16.27 -1.83
N TYR A 47 3.50 -15.75 -3.05
CA TYR A 47 4.58 -15.28 -3.90
C TYR A 47 5.43 -14.19 -3.22
N PHE A 48 4.80 -13.35 -2.38
CA PHE A 48 5.45 -12.25 -1.66
C PHE A 48 5.93 -12.65 -0.26
N ARG A 49 6.16 -13.93 0.00
CA ARG A 49 6.68 -14.41 1.30
C ARG A 49 7.98 -13.68 1.64
N ARG A 50 7.99 -12.99 2.80
CA ARG A 50 9.11 -12.16 3.30
C ARG A 50 9.41 -10.93 2.42
N ALA A 51 8.44 -10.45 1.65
CA ALA A 51 8.59 -9.21 0.91
C ALA A 51 8.85 -8.02 1.86
N GLN A 52 9.72 -7.11 1.41
CA GLN A 52 9.93 -5.79 1.99
C GLN A 52 9.78 -4.75 0.89
N GLY A 53 9.51 -3.50 1.24
CA GLY A 53 9.41 -2.42 0.26
C GLY A 53 8.49 -1.30 0.73
N HIS A 54 7.86 -0.63 -0.22
CA HIS A 54 6.92 0.44 0.05
C HIS A 54 5.86 0.52 -1.05
N ILE A 55 4.74 1.15 -0.72
CA ILE A 55 3.77 1.63 -1.69
C ILE A 55 3.81 3.16 -1.74
N LEU A 56 3.53 3.72 -2.91
CA LEU A 56 3.20 5.13 -3.07
C LEU A 56 1.71 5.25 -3.35
N LEU A 57 1.03 6.02 -2.51
CA LEU A 57 -0.37 6.41 -2.68
C LEU A 57 -0.41 7.80 -3.31
N LYS A 58 -1.13 7.94 -4.42
CA LYS A 58 -1.42 9.23 -5.07
C LYS A 58 -2.92 9.45 -5.06
N THR A 59 -3.38 10.59 -4.53
CA THR A 59 -4.82 10.86 -4.49
C THR A 59 -5.34 11.14 -5.90
N VAL A 60 -6.36 10.39 -6.31
CA VAL A 60 -7.13 10.65 -7.53
C VAL A 60 -8.31 11.55 -7.18
N SER A 61 -9.09 11.19 -6.16
CA SER A 61 -10.23 11.98 -5.68
C SER A 61 -10.52 11.73 -4.19
N VAL A 62 -11.12 12.71 -3.53
CA VAL A 62 -11.66 12.58 -2.15
C VAL A 62 -12.97 13.36 -2.06
N ASP A 63 -14.01 12.71 -1.59
CA ASP A 63 -15.26 13.32 -1.16
C ASP A 63 -15.26 13.37 0.38
N PHE A 64 -15.10 14.57 0.94
CA PHE A 64 -15.06 14.74 2.39
C PHE A 64 -16.45 14.74 3.04
N ASP A 65 -17.52 14.89 2.27
CA ASP A 65 -18.89 14.84 2.79
C ASP A 65 -19.32 13.39 3.00
N THR A 66 -18.93 12.47 2.11
CA THR A 66 -19.20 11.03 2.24
C THR A 66 -18.08 10.25 2.93
N GLY A 67 -16.84 10.75 2.85
CA GLY A 67 -15.64 10.04 3.29
C GLY A 67 -15.05 9.10 2.24
N ASP A 68 -15.56 9.12 1.01
CA ASP A 68 -15.02 8.29 -0.08
C ASP A 68 -13.70 8.85 -0.60
N ALA A 69 -12.75 7.96 -0.89
CA ALA A 69 -11.46 8.34 -1.44
C ALA A 69 -10.99 7.32 -2.47
N GLU A 70 -10.42 7.82 -3.56
CA GLU A 70 -9.78 7.04 -4.60
C GLU A 70 -8.30 7.40 -4.68
N ALA A 71 -7.45 6.37 -4.65
CA ALA A 71 -6.01 6.54 -4.75
C ALA A 71 -5.39 5.55 -5.74
N GLU A 72 -4.45 6.03 -6.54
CA GLU A 72 -3.55 5.19 -7.32
C GLU A 72 -2.46 4.64 -6.38
N VAL A 73 -2.16 3.34 -6.55
CA VAL A 73 -1.21 2.62 -5.70
C VAL A 73 -0.09 2.05 -6.58
N ASP A 74 1.12 2.58 -6.42
CA ASP A 74 2.33 1.97 -6.98
C ASP A 74 3.04 1.14 -5.91
N ALA A 75 3.25 -0.15 -6.15
CA ALA A 75 3.92 -1.04 -5.18
C ALA A 75 5.34 -1.41 -5.65
N TYR A 76 6.33 -1.08 -4.82
CA TYR A 76 7.73 -1.42 -5.06
C TYR A 76 8.15 -2.52 -4.08
N VAL A 77 8.23 -3.75 -4.60
CA VAL A 77 8.41 -4.95 -3.79
C VAL A 77 9.81 -5.53 -3.99
N HIS A 78 10.52 -5.77 -2.90
CA HIS A 78 11.76 -6.55 -2.84
C HIS A 78 11.43 -7.98 -2.38
N PRO A 79 11.32 -8.95 -3.31
CA PRO A 79 11.06 -10.35 -2.98
C PRO A 79 12.30 -11.06 -2.42
N TRP A 80 12.09 -12.07 -1.58
CA TRP A 80 13.15 -12.93 -1.05
C TRP A 80 13.11 -14.34 -1.69
N PRO A 81 14.25 -14.93 -2.15
CA PRO A 81 15.57 -14.33 -2.27
C PRO A 81 15.69 -13.51 -3.57
N ALA A 82 16.46 -12.43 -3.52
CA ALA A 82 16.91 -11.71 -4.70
C ALA A 82 17.52 -12.72 -5.69
N LYS A 83 16.96 -12.82 -6.91
CA LYS A 83 17.64 -13.54 -7.98
C LYS A 83 19.02 -12.85 -8.16
N LYS A 84 20.09 -13.64 -8.06
CA LYS A 84 21.45 -13.19 -8.44
C LYS A 84 21.47 -12.74 -9.89
#